data_AF-A0A2L0R1B0-F1
#
_entry.id   AF-A0A2L0R1B0-F1
#
_cell.length_a   1.000
_cell.length_b   1.000
_cell.length_c   1.000
_cell.angle_alpha   90.00
_cell.angle_beta   90.00
_cell.angle_gamma   90.00
#
_symmetry.space_group_name_H-M   'P 1'
#
loop_
_entity.id
_entity.type
_entity.pdbx_description
1 polymer ?
#
loop_
_entity_poly.entity_id
_entity_poly.type
_entity_poly.pdbx_seq_one_letter_code
_entity_poly.pdbx_strand_id
1 'polypeptide(L)'
;MGLNHPHDLEAWFRWQRATSPLRRAKSLITRHSATKPVLAVRGTSPRALFTLDSTKPTSLASLVRPLEFLQSESVAVLAPEDIRKNLPGGPWQLVPVHADAAPEQLADIRLVAGSGHYLPVGAVAYQWSRHLGARFYVVQHGLMTPHAPPLPEDAHLLAFSDADAEFWRSGRCDVTWDVVGSQLLWTAGAQGSGRVSEDARPVFLGQLHGAELPRSGFARAATLFCTTTGAMYRPHPSETDRLSRLQHALWERRGVTLDRSGIPLAELNAPIASVFSTGVLEAAARGIPAWVTYPSPPAWLEEFWERYGMSRWGTEPTPAPARPDLEPARAIAEIVVQQVREVS
;
A
#
# COMPACT_ATOMS: atom_id res chain seq x y z
N MET A 1 13.67 10.00 -11.67
CA MET A 1 13.70 10.37 -10.24
C MET A 1 13.68 9.08 -9.41
N GLY A 2 14.02 9.11 -8.11
CA GLY A 2 13.99 7.92 -7.25
C GLY A 2 13.73 8.28 -5.79
N LEU A 3 14.03 7.38 -4.87
CA LEU A 3 13.90 7.59 -3.43
C LEU A 3 14.92 8.60 -2.90
N ASN A 4 14.53 9.31 -1.84
CA ASN A 4 15.43 10.19 -1.09
C ASN A 4 16.46 9.40 -0.26
N HIS A 5 16.11 8.17 0.14
CA HIS A 5 16.95 7.30 0.96
C HIS A 5 16.98 5.87 0.37
N PRO A 6 17.61 5.66 -0.80
CA PRO A 6 17.53 4.39 -1.54
C PRO A 6 18.31 3.24 -0.89
N HIS A 7 19.27 3.55 -0.02
CA HIS A 7 20.10 2.57 0.70
C HIS A 7 20.00 2.69 2.23
N ASP A 8 19.57 3.83 2.76
CA ASP A 8 19.67 4.11 4.20
C ASP A 8 18.30 4.05 4.88
N LEU A 9 17.95 2.86 5.36
CA LEU A 9 16.72 2.64 6.11
C LEU A 9 16.69 3.46 7.41
N GLU A 10 17.84 3.67 8.05
CA GLU A 10 17.89 4.42 9.30
C GLU A 10 17.65 5.91 9.08
N ALA A 11 18.21 6.49 8.00
CA ALA A 11 17.90 7.85 7.57
C ALA A 11 16.42 8.00 7.25
N TRP A 12 15.83 7.03 6.54
CA TRP A 12 14.40 7.02 6.29
C TRP A 12 13.59 7.01 7.59
N PHE A 13 13.96 6.18 8.57
CA PHE A 13 13.31 6.18 9.89
C PHE A 13 13.51 7.50 10.65
N ARG A 14 14.68 8.14 10.56
CA ARG A 14 14.93 9.47 11.17
C ARG A 14 14.00 10.51 10.54
N TRP A 15 13.89 10.54 9.22
CA TRP A 15 12.98 11.40 8.49
C TRP A 15 11.52 11.15 8.89
N GLN A 16 11.07 9.89 8.90
CA GLN A 16 9.69 9.52 9.22
C GLN A 16 9.29 9.95 10.65
N ARG A 17 10.20 9.80 11.62
CA ARG A 17 9.96 10.25 13.00
C ARG A 17 9.90 11.77 13.13
N ALA A 18 10.62 12.50 12.29
CA ALA A 18 10.61 13.96 12.28
C ALA A 18 9.31 14.52 11.67
N THR A 19 8.76 13.86 10.65
CA THR A 19 7.60 14.35 9.89
C THR A 19 6.24 13.91 10.46
N SER A 20 6.19 12.87 11.30
CA SER A 20 4.95 12.39 11.91
C SER A 20 5.00 12.38 13.45
N PRO A 21 4.57 13.46 14.13
CA PRO A 21 4.56 13.51 15.60
C PRO A 21 3.70 12.40 16.24
N LEU A 22 2.63 11.97 15.55
CA LEU A 22 1.77 10.85 15.99
C LEU A 22 2.46 9.48 15.87
N ARG A 23 3.28 9.25 14.84
CA ARG A 23 4.09 8.01 14.73
C ARG A 23 5.29 8.04 15.67
N ARG A 24 5.85 9.20 15.97
CA ARG A 24 6.89 9.37 17.01
C ARG A 24 6.38 8.91 18.37
N ALA A 25 5.16 9.32 18.75
CA ALA A 25 4.49 8.85 19.95
C ALA A 25 4.18 7.34 19.93
N LYS A 26 3.65 6.80 18.81
CA LYS A 26 3.42 5.34 18.68
C LYS A 26 4.71 4.53 18.77
N SER A 27 5.81 4.97 18.14
CA SER A 27 7.09 4.24 18.13
C SER A 27 7.73 4.11 19.52
N LEU A 28 7.49 5.07 20.41
CA LEU A 28 7.95 5.04 21.80
C LEU A 28 7.11 4.07 22.65
N ILE A 29 5.81 3.95 22.35
CA ILE A 29 4.88 3.03 23.00
C ILE A 29 5.06 1.59 22.49
N THR A 30 5.28 1.39 21.19
CA THR A 30 5.53 0.06 20.60
C THR A 30 6.90 -0.51 20.97
N ARG A 31 7.89 0.33 21.34
CA ARG A 31 9.13 -0.16 21.97
C ARG A 31 8.89 -0.84 23.33
N HIS A 32 7.76 -0.56 24.00
CA HIS A 32 7.41 -1.11 25.31
C HIS A 32 6.34 -2.21 25.28
N SER A 33 5.64 -2.38 24.15
CA SER A 33 4.71 -3.51 23.95
C SER A 33 5.34 -4.46 22.95
N ALA A 34 6.21 -5.35 23.44
CA ALA A 34 6.66 -6.52 22.70
C ALA A 34 5.48 -7.49 22.51
N THR A 35 4.51 -7.12 21.68
CA THR A 35 3.53 -8.09 21.17
C THR A 35 4.32 -9.16 20.45
N LYS A 36 4.36 -10.35 21.05
CA LYS A 36 4.99 -11.52 20.44
C LYS A 36 4.26 -11.78 19.12
N PRO A 37 4.96 -11.71 17.98
CA PRO A 37 4.31 -11.99 16.71
C PRO A 37 3.74 -13.41 16.73
N VAL A 38 2.69 -13.62 15.95
CA VAL A 38 2.00 -14.89 15.83
C VAL A 38 2.28 -15.45 14.46
N LEU A 39 2.69 -16.72 14.40
CA LEU A 39 2.85 -17.47 13.17
C LEU A 39 1.61 -18.33 12.94
N ALA A 40 0.90 -18.12 11.84
CA ALA A 40 -0.14 -19.00 11.37
C ALA A 40 0.44 -19.95 10.31
N VAL A 41 0.33 -21.26 10.51
CA VAL A 41 0.89 -22.28 9.63
C VAL A 41 -0.23 -23.11 9.01
N ARG A 42 -0.15 -23.33 7.69
CA ARG A 42 -0.98 -24.28 6.94
C ARG A 42 -0.07 -25.36 6.35
N GLY A 43 -0.37 -26.62 6.65
CA GLY A 43 0.50 -27.75 6.32
C GLY A 43 1.57 -28.01 7.40
N THR A 44 2.56 -28.86 7.09
CA THR A 44 3.55 -29.35 8.07
C THR A 44 4.96 -28.84 7.85
N SER A 45 5.35 -28.56 6.61
CA SER A 45 6.68 -28.03 6.24
C SER A 45 6.48 -26.85 5.27
N PRO A 46 6.20 -25.64 5.78
CA PRO A 46 6.01 -24.47 4.94
C PRO A 46 7.30 -24.10 4.21
N ARG A 47 7.19 -23.84 2.90
CA ARG A 47 8.31 -23.38 2.05
C ARG A 47 8.26 -21.89 1.73
N ALA A 48 7.10 -21.26 1.95
CA ALA A 48 6.92 -19.82 1.81
C ALA A 48 6.34 -19.20 3.08
N LEU A 49 6.90 -18.06 3.49
CA LEU A 49 6.47 -17.25 4.61
C LEU A 49 5.95 -15.91 4.10
N PHE A 50 4.71 -15.56 4.43
CA PHE A 50 4.17 -14.23 4.17
C PHE A 50 4.18 -13.39 5.44
N THR A 51 4.44 -12.09 5.34
CA THR A 51 4.37 -11.17 6.48
C THR A 51 3.19 -10.23 6.34
N LEU A 52 2.39 -10.06 7.39
CA LEU A 52 1.22 -9.18 7.38
C LEU A 52 1.24 -8.22 8.58
N ASP A 53 1.84 -7.05 8.39
CA ASP A 53 1.88 -5.98 9.41
C ASP A 53 0.56 -5.23 9.59
N SER A 54 -0.35 -5.30 8.61
CA SER A 54 -1.67 -4.67 8.72
C SER A 54 -2.73 -5.41 7.91
N THR A 55 -3.97 -5.39 8.39
CA THR A 55 -5.14 -5.95 7.70
C THR A 55 -5.88 -4.90 6.85
N LYS A 56 -5.17 -3.85 6.41
CA LYS A 56 -5.74 -2.85 5.51
C LYS A 56 -6.04 -3.46 4.13
N PRO A 57 -7.02 -2.92 3.38
CA PRO A 57 -7.40 -3.48 2.08
C PRO A 57 -6.24 -3.71 1.12
N THR A 58 -5.29 -2.79 1.01
CA THR A 58 -4.11 -2.93 0.15
C THR A 58 -3.18 -4.06 0.59
N SER A 59 -2.93 -4.21 1.90
CA SER A 59 -2.11 -5.30 2.43
C SER A 59 -2.78 -6.66 2.20
N LEU A 60 -4.09 -6.76 2.43
CA LEU A 60 -4.84 -7.97 2.16
C LEU A 60 -4.83 -8.33 0.67
N ALA A 61 -5.04 -7.35 -0.21
CA ALA A 61 -5.01 -7.55 -1.65
C ALA A 61 -3.64 -8.03 -2.16
N SER A 62 -2.53 -7.48 -1.64
CA SER A 62 -1.19 -7.84 -2.11
C SER A 62 -0.62 -9.12 -1.48
N LEU A 63 -0.92 -9.42 -0.22
CA LEU A 63 -0.22 -10.48 0.54
C LEU A 63 -1.11 -11.62 1.01
N VAL A 64 -2.42 -11.40 1.14
CA VAL A 64 -3.37 -12.44 1.57
C VAL A 64 -4.10 -13.06 0.39
N ARG A 65 -4.53 -12.26 -0.59
CA ARG A 65 -5.18 -12.74 -1.81
C ARG A 65 -4.34 -13.82 -2.55
N PRO A 66 -3.00 -13.72 -2.67
CA PRO A 66 -2.22 -14.80 -3.30
C PRO A 66 -2.38 -16.17 -2.62
N LEU A 67 -2.65 -16.19 -1.31
CA LEU A 67 -2.80 -17.44 -0.55
C LEU A 67 -4.02 -18.27 -0.98
N GLU A 68 -5.00 -17.65 -1.66
CA GLU A 68 -6.15 -18.34 -2.25
C GLU A 68 -5.74 -19.29 -3.39
N PHE A 69 -4.62 -18.99 -4.06
CA PHE A 69 -4.07 -19.79 -5.17
C PHE A 69 -3.00 -20.78 -4.70
N LEU A 70 -2.63 -20.75 -3.42
CA LEU A 70 -1.60 -21.62 -2.82
C LEU A 70 -2.18 -22.75 -1.96
N GLN A 71 -3.43 -23.17 -2.21
CA GLN A 71 -4.14 -24.11 -1.32
C GLN A 71 -3.48 -25.49 -1.22
N SER A 72 -2.78 -25.94 -2.27
CA SER A 72 -2.02 -27.18 -2.28
C SER A 72 -0.64 -27.08 -1.63
N GLU A 73 -0.18 -25.86 -1.32
CA GLU A 73 1.16 -25.61 -0.80
C GLU A 73 1.14 -25.42 0.73
N SER A 74 2.21 -25.90 1.38
CA SER A 74 2.45 -25.59 2.80
C SER A 74 3.03 -24.18 2.91
N VAL A 75 2.35 -23.31 3.64
CA VAL A 75 2.69 -21.88 3.76
C VAL A 75 2.51 -21.41 5.20
N ALA A 76 3.24 -20.36 5.57
CA ALA A 76 3.10 -19.70 6.85
C ALA A 76 2.85 -18.20 6.70
N VAL A 77 2.18 -17.59 7.67
CA VAL A 77 1.94 -16.15 7.75
C VAL A 77 2.36 -15.64 9.11
N LEU A 78 3.29 -14.69 9.14
CA LEU A 78 3.70 -13.98 10.35
C LEU A 78 2.93 -12.66 10.46
N ALA A 79 2.37 -12.37 11.63
CA ALA A 79 1.57 -11.18 11.89
C ALA A 79 1.74 -10.68 13.33
N PRO A 80 1.37 -9.42 13.64
CA PRO A 80 1.49 -8.91 15.01
C PRO A 80 0.46 -9.51 15.98
N GLU A 81 -0.61 -10.12 15.46
CA GLU A 81 -1.72 -10.70 16.23
C GLU A 81 -2.40 -11.85 15.44
N ASP A 82 -3.40 -12.51 16.04
CA ASP A 82 -4.19 -13.55 15.36
C ASP A 82 -4.99 -12.97 14.18
N ILE A 83 -4.58 -13.34 12.97
CA ILE A 83 -5.17 -12.90 11.71
C ILE A 83 -5.93 -14.02 10.98
N ARG A 84 -6.23 -15.15 11.61
CA ARG A 84 -6.89 -16.30 10.94
C ARG A 84 -8.19 -15.94 10.25
N LYS A 85 -8.97 -15.01 10.81
CA LYS A 85 -10.21 -14.49 10.19
C LYS A 85 -10.01 -13.85 8.81
N ASN A 86 -8.79 -13.44 8.51
CA ASN A 86 -8.42 -12.83 7.25
C ASN A 86 -7.78 -13.82 6.28
N LEU A 87 -7.35 -15.01 6.73
CA LEU A 87 -6.62 -15.95 5.88
C LEU A 87 -7.57 -16.88 5.11
N PRO A 88 -7.34 -17.09 3.80
CA PRO A 88 -8.09 -18.05 3.02
C PRO A 88 -7.60 -19.48 3.27
N GLY A 89 -8.51 -20.44 3.04
CA GLY A 89 -8.25 -21.87 3.23
C GLY A 89 -8.05 -22.25 4.69
N GLY A 90 -7.59 -23.48 4.93
CA GLY A 90 -7.33 -23.99 6.26
C GLY A 90 -7.23 -25.52 6.29
N PRO A 91 -7.02 -26.11 7.48
CA PRO A 91 -6.90 -25.44 8.78
C PRO A 91 -5.59 -24.67 8.97
N TRP A 92 -5.63 -23.60 9.79
CA TRP A 92 -4.46 -22.82 10.21
C TRP A 92 -4.13 -23.07 11.67
N GLN A 93 -2.90 -23.51 11.95
CA GLN A 93 -2.38 -23.67 13.30
C GLN A 93 -1.64 -22.40 13.73
N LEU A 94 -1.96 -21.88 14.91
CA LEU A 94 -1.21 -20.77 15.49
C LEU A 94 -0.04 -21.30 16.33
N VAL A 95 1.12 -20.70 16.10
CA VAL A 95 2.35 -20.94 16.84
C VAL A 95 2.82 -19.59 17.38
N PRO A 96 2.84 -19.37 18.71
CA PRO A 96 3.51 -18.22 19.29
C PRO A 96 5.00 -18.28 18.99
N VAL A 97 5.58 -17.17 18.56
CA VAL A 97 7.00 -17.13 18.17
C VAL A 97 7.73 -15.98 18.86
N HIS A 98 9.02 -16.18 19.06
CA HIS A 98 9.93 -15.15 19.56
C HIS A 98 10.62 -14.48 18.37
N ALA A 99 10.77 -13.17 18.39
CA ALA A 99 11.38 -12.45 17.28
C ALA A 99 12.84 -12.84 17.04
N ASP A 100 13.55 -13.22 18.10
CA ASP A 100 15.02 -13.42 18.08
C ASP A 100 15.47 -14.65 17.27
N ALA A 101 14.59 -15.62 17.02
CA ALA A 101 14.92 -16.83 16.28
C ALA A 101 13.73 -17.35 15.48
N ALA A 102 14.01 -17.80 14.25
CA ALA A 102 13.01 -18.48 13.43
C ALA A 102 12.63 -19.81 14.11
N PRO A 103 11.33 -20.11 14.26
CA PRO A 103 10.89 -21.39 14.80
C PRO A 103 11.24 -22.55 13.85
N GLU A 104 11.42 -23.75 14.41
CA GLU A 104 11.83 -24.95 13.66
C GLU A 104 10.90 -25.29 12.48
N GLN A 105 9.61 -24.96 12.58
CA GLN A 105 8.64 -25.14 11.50
C GLN A 105 9.01 -24.37 10.22
N LEU A 106 9.87 -23.36 10.30
CA LEU A 106 10.32 -22.56 9.16
C LEU A 106 11.68 -23.02 8.59
N ALA A 107 12.22 -24.15 9.04
CA ALA A 107 13.52 -24.67 8.57
C ALA A 107 13.58 -24.87 7.04
N ASP A 108 12.44 -25.18 6.41
CA ASP A 108 12.34 -25.42 4.97
C ASP A 108 11.91 -24.19 4.16
N ILE A 109 11.81 -23.01 4.78
CA ILE A 109 11.47 -21.79 4.05
C ILE A 109 12.55 -21.50 3.00
N ARG A 110 12.09 -21.19 1.79
CA ARG A 110 12.93 -20.75 0.65
C ARG A 110 12.64 -19.31 0.26
N LEU A 111 11.43 -18.84 0.57
CA LEU A 111 10.94 -17.53 0.19
C LEU A 111 10.21 -16.87 1.36
N VAL A 112 10.51 -15.58 1.58
CA VAL A 112 9.76 -14.71 2.48
C VAL A 112 9.16 -13.56 1.67
N ALA A 113 7.83 -13.38 1.69
CA ALA A 113 7.13 -12.32 0.98
C ALA A 113 6.51 -11.31 1.96
N GLY A 114 6.75 -10.01 1.75
CA GLY A 114 6.23 -8.96 2.63
C GLY A 114 6.17 -7.60 1.98
N SER A 115 5.56 -6.62 2.66
CA SER A 115 5.57 -5.22 2.17
C SER A 115 6.95 -4.57 2.31
N GLY A 116 7.82 -5.10 3.18
CA GLY A 116 9.20 -4.68 3.33
C GLY A 116 9.70 -4.74 4.77
N HIS A 117 11.03 -4.80 4.92
CA HIS A 117 11.73 -4.91 6.20
C HIS A 117 11.69 -3.65 7.09
N TYR A 118 11.10 -2.56 6.60
CA TYR A 118 10.89 -1.32 7.35
C TYR A 118 9.68 -1.38 8.31
N LEU A 119 8.89 -2.46 8.24
CA LEU A 119 7.76 -2.72 9.14
C LEU A 119 8.16 -3.69 10.24
N PRO A 120 7.52 -3.66 11.43
CA PRO A 120 7.91 -4.48 12.56
C PRO A 120 7.99 -5.99 12.27
N VAL A 121 6.97 -6.57 11.66
CA VAL A 121 6.94 -8.00 11.34
C VAL A 121 7.82 -8.31 10.13
N GLY A 122 7.81 -7.44 9.12
CA GLY A 122 8.74 -7.51 7.99
C GLY A 122 10.22 -7.53 8.41
N ALA A 123 10.60 -6.76 9.43
CA ALA A 123 11.98 -6.71 9.94
C ALA A 123 12.40 -8.05 10.56
N VAL A 124 11.52 -8.65 11.38
CA VAL A 124 11.75 -9.98 11.99
C VAL A 124 11.89 -11.04 10.90
N ALA A 125 10.97 -11.06 9.93
CA ALA A 125 11.01 -12.05 8.86
C ALA A 125 12.22 -11.87 7.92
N TYR A 126 12.71 -10.64 7.73
CA TYR A 126 13.93 -10.38 6.97
C TYR A 126 15.17 -10.91 7.70
N GLN A 127 15.26 -10.73 9.02
CA GLN A 127 16.33 -11.34 9.81
C GLN A 127 16.30 -12.86 9.71
N TRP A 128 15.12 -13.47 9.81
CA TRP A 128 14.95 -14.91 9.64
C TRP A 128 15.33 -15.38 8.23
N SER A 129 14.94 -14.63 7.19
CA SER A 129 15.27 -15.01 5.82
C SER A 129 16.78 -15.04 5.59
N ARG A 130 17.53 -14.07 6.14
CA ARG A 130 19.00 -14.06 6.07
C ARG A 130 19.62 -15.24 6.81
N HIS A 131 19.09 -15.60 7.98
CA HIS A 131 19.58 -16.75 8.75
C HIS A 131 19.30 -18.09 8.04
N LEU A 132 18.12 -18.22 7.42
CA LEU A 132 17.66 -19.44 6.75
C LEU A 132 18.16 -19.56 5.30
N GLY A 133 18.85 -18.54 4.76
CA GLY A 133 19.24 -18.47 3.35
C GLY A 133 18.05 -18.34 2.39
N ALA A 134 16.91 -17.87 2.88
CA ALA A 134 15.71 -17.65 2.08
C ALA A 134 15.73 -16.29 1.40
N ARG A 135 15.25 -16.23 0.15
CA ARG A 135 15.17 -14.99 -0.61
C ARG A 135 14.01 -14.12 -0.10
N PHE A 136 14.24 -12.82 0.04
CA PHE A 136 13.22 -11.89 0.51
C PHE A 136 12.55 -11.16 -0.66
N TYR A 137 11.25 -11.36 -0.78
CA TYR A 137 10.39 -10.76 -1.78
C TYR A 137 9.64 -9.58 -1.16
N VAL A 138 9.76 -8.42 -1.79
CA VAL A 138 8.97 -7.24 -1.46
C VAL A 138 7.79 -7.17 -2.41
N VAL A 139 6.56 -7.17 -1.90
CA VAL A 139 5.35 -7.02 -2.70
C VAL A 139 4.86 -5.59 -2.62
N GLN A 140 4.84 -4.90 -3.75
CA GLN A 140 4.26 -3.56 -3.83
C GLN A 140 2.78 -3.61 -3.45
N HIS A 141 2.36 -2.71 -2.58
CA HIS A 141 0.99 -2.65 -2.09
C HIS A 141 0.38 -1.23 -2.18
N GLY A 142 1.12 -0.28 -2.74
CA GLY A 142 0.69 1.11 -2.83
C GLY A 142 1.53 1.90 -3.82
N LEU A 143 1.12 3.13 -4.08
CA LEU A 143 1.84 4.05 -4.97
C LEU A 143 3.09 4.60 -4.26
N MET A 144 4.18 4.70 -4.99
CA MET A 144 5.50 5.06 -4.48
C MET A 144 5.80 6.55 -4.71
N THR A 145 6.23 7.23 -3.64
CA THR A 145 6.77 8.60 -3.68
C THR A 145 8.27 8.55 -3.33
N PRO A 146 9.04 9.63 -3.52
CA PRO A 146 10.44 9.67 -3.10
C PRO A 146 10.64 9.46 -1.59
N HIS A 147 9.56 9.53 -0.81
CA HIS A 147 9.55 9.31 0.62
C HIS A 147 9.26 7.85 1.02
N ALA A 148 9.10 6.95 0.04
CA ALA A 148 8.99 5.53 0.32
C ALA A 148 10.29 4.97 0.94
N PRO A 149 10.19 3.94 1.78
CA PRO A 149 11.36 3.28 2.39
C PRO A 149 12.19 2.54 1.34
N PRO A 150 13.50 2.37 1.55
CA PRO A 150 14.34 1.56 0.69
C PRO A 150 13.95 0.08 0.73
N LEU A 151 14.26 -0.62 -0.36
CA LEU A 151 14.17 -2.07 -0.44
C LEU A 151 15.29 -2.72 0.39
N PRO A 152 15.08 -3.94 0.94
CA PRO A 152 16.16 -4.70 1.57
C PRO A 152 17.28 -5.00 0.56
N GLU A 153 18.49 -5.28 1.06
CA GLU A 153 19.60 -5.77 0.22
C GLU A 153 19.25 -7.12 -0.41
N ASP A 154 19.67 -7.31 -1.66
CA ASP A 154 19.48 -8.53 -2.47
C ASP A 154 18.01 -8.96 -2.64
N ALA A 155 17.06 -8.04 -2.42
CA ALA A 155 15.65 -8.34 -2.47
C ALA A 155 15.15 -8.56 -3.89
N HIS A 156 14.04 -9.28 -4.00
CA HIS A 156 13.27 -9.38 -5.24
C HIS A 156 11.96 -8.60 -5.10
N LEU A 157 11.68 -7.66 -6.00
CA LEU A 157 10.51 -6.80 -5.95
C LEU A 157 9.41 -7.34 -6.88
N LEU A 158 8.21 -7.53 -6.36
CA LEU A 158 7.01 -7.75 -7.16
C LEU A 158 6.30 -6.39 -7.33
N ALA A 159 6.53 -5.76 -8.48
CA ALA A 159 6.13 -4.39 -8.78
C ALA A 159 4.82 -4.30 -9.56
N PHE A 160 4.17 -3.14 -9.52
CA PHE A 160 2.99 -2.86 -10.33
C PHE A 160 3.33 -2.65 -11.81
N SER A 161 4.51 -2.10 -12.10
CA SER A 161 5.02 -1.83 -13.44
C SER A 161 6.54 -1.78 -13.45
N ASP A 162 7.16 -1.79 -14.63
CA ASP A 162 8.61 -1.55 -14.75
C ASP A 162 8.99 -0.17 -14.22
N ALA A 163 8.19 0.87 -14.51
CA ALA A 163 8.44 2.22 -14.01
C ALA A 163 8.41 2.28 -12.48
N ASP A 164 7.52 1.53 -11.82
CA ASP A 164 7.51 1.38 -10.37
C ASP A 164 8.78 0.69 -9.85
N ALA A 165 9.20 -0.40 -10.51
CA ALA A 165 10.40 -1.13 -10.12
C ALA A 165 11.65 -0.27 -10.27
N GLU A 166 11.79 0.43 -11.39
CA GLU A 166 12.89 1.35 -11.66
C GLU A 166 12.95 2.50 -10.66
N PHE A 167 11.79 3.08 -10.34
CA PHE A 167 11.70 4.13 -9.34
C PHE A 167 12.12 3.61 -7.96
N TRP A 168 11.58 2.48 -7.50
CA TRP A 168 11.80 1.99 -6.14
C TRP A 168 13.23 1.46 -5.96
N ARG A 169 13.79 0.74 -6.94
CA ARG A 169 15.21 0.34 -6.89
C ARG A 169 16.15 1.55 -6.90
N SER A 170 15.73 2.67 -7.51
CA SER A 170 16.51 3.92 -7.51
C SER A 170 17.97 3.73 -7.98
N GLY A 171 18.15 2.98 -9.06
CA GLY A 171 19.47 2.69 -9.65
C GLY A 171 20.22 1.53 -8.99
N ARG A 172 19.67 0.89 -7.96
CA ARG A 172 20.26 -0.30 -7.32
C ARG A 172 20.27 -1.50 -8.26
N CYS A 173 21.42 -2.17 -8.32
CA CYS A 173 21.62 -3.37 -9.13
C CYS A 173 21.49 -4.67 -8.32
N ASP A 174 21.52 -4.59 -6.99
CA ASP A 174 21.33 -5.74 -6.09
C ASP A 174 19.86 -6.16 -5.99
N VAL A 175 18.94 -5.28 -6.40
CA VAL A 175 17.51 -5.56 -6.43
C VAL A 175 17.08 -6.02 -7.82
N THR A 176 16.39 -7.15 -7.84
CA THR A 176 15.74 -7.71 -9.04
C THR A 176 14.23 -7.52 -8.94
N TRP A 177 13.48 -7.64 -10.04
CA TRP A 177 12.03 -7.49 -9.99
C TRP A 177 11.29 -8.33 -11.03
N ASP A 178 10.00 -8.55 -10.76
CA ASP A 178 8.99 -9.02 -11.69
C ASP A 178 7.80 -8.06 -11.65
N VAL A 179 7.15 -7.86 -12.80
CA VAL A 179 5.93 -7.04 -12.89
C VAL A 179 4.71 -7.94 -12.70
N VAL A 180 3.97 -7.70 -11.62
CA VAL A 180 2.76 -8.46 -11.27
C VAL A 180 1.47 -7.64 -11.38
N GLY A 181 1.58 -6.31 -11.47
CA GLY A 181 0.44 -5.41 -11.46
C GLY A 181 -0.17 -5.20 -10.06
N SER A 182 -1.21 -4.36 -9.99
CA SER A 182 -1.89 -4.06 -8.72
C SER A 182 -3.17 -4.84 -8.59
N GLN A 183 -3.25 -5.74 -7.59
CA GLN A 183 -4.49 -6.48 -7.30
C GLN A 183 -5.66 -5.53 -7.04
N LEU A 184 -5.42 -4.42 -6.33
CA LEU A 184 -6.44 -3.43 -6.03
C LEU A 184 -7.03 -2.83 -7.32
N LEU A 185 -6.18 -2.42 -8.26
CA LEU A 185 -6.62 -1.82 -9.53
C LEU A 185 -7.25 -2.87 -10.45
N TRP A 186 -6.74 -4.10 -10.44
CA TRP A 186 -7.33 -5.21 -11.20
C TRP A 186 -8.75 -5.52 -10.71
N THR A 187 -8.97 -5.55 -9.40
CA THR A 187 -10.31 -5.73 -8.81
C THR A 187 -11.20 -4.53 -9.11
N ALA A 188 -10.70 -3.30 -9.00
CA ALA A 188 -11.46 -2.10 -9.35
C ALA A 188 -11.91 -2.12 -10.81
N GLY A 189 -11.04 -2.49 -11.75
CA GLY A 189 -11.40 -2.62 -13.16
C GLY A 189 -12.30 -3.81 -13.50
N ALA A 190 -12.48 -4.75 -12.57
CA ALA A 190 -13.47 -5.83 -12.69
C ALA A 190 -14.87 -5.39 -12.26
N GLN A 191 -14.95 -4.38 -11.40
CA GLN A 191 -16.20 -3.75 -11.00
C GLN A 191 -16.63 -2.86 -12.17
N GLY A 192 -17.69 -3.27 -12.88
CA GLY A 192 -18.14 -2.62 -14.12
C GLY A 192 -18.31 -1.11 -14.02
N SER A 193 -18.36 -0.45 -15.18
CA SER A 193 -18.31 1.01 -15.28
C SER A 193 -19.38 1.68 -14.43
N GLY A 194 -18.97 2.46 -13.43
CA GLY A 194 -19.90 3.26 -12.64
C GLY A 194 -20.50 4.33 -13.53
N ARG A 195 -21.80 4.25 -13.81
CA ARG A 195 -22.47 5.28 -14.63
C ARG A 195 -22.64 6.53 -13.79
N VAL A 196 -21.83 7.55 -14.06
CA VAL A 196 -21.86 8.84 -13.36
C VAL A 196 -22.78 9.79 -14.12
N SER A 197 -23.68 10.46 -13.41
CA SER A 197 -24.50 11.54 -14.00
C SER A 197 -23.61 12.71 -14.41
N GLU A 198 -23.90 13.37 -15.53
CA GLU A 198 -23.15 14.57 -15.96
C GLU A 198 -23.22 15.69 -14.91
N ASP A 199 -24.35 15.79 -14.19
CA ASP A 199 -24.56 16.75 -13.11
C ASP A 199 -23.99 16.30 -11.75
N ALA A 200 -23.29 15.17 -11.70
CA ALA A 200 -22.78 14.63 -10.45
C ALA A 200 -21.72 15.55 -9.84
N ARG A 201 -22.01 16.00 -8.62
CA ARG A 201 -21.08 16.80 -7.81
C ARG A 201 -19.77 16.02 -7.56
N PRO A 202 -18.60 16.59 -7.89
CA PRO A 202 -17.33 15.90 -7.65
C PRO A 202 -17.05 15.69 -6.16
N VAL A 203 -16.19 14.70 -5.87
CA VAL A 203 -15.70 14.40 -4.53
C VAL A 203 -14.18 14.53 -4.49
N PHE A 204 -13.69 15.35 -3.57
CA PHE A 204 -12.26 15.52 -3.30
C PHE A 204 -11.82 14.59 -2.16
N LEU A 205 -10.94 13.63 -2.45
CA LEU A 205 -10.44 12.67 -1.46
C LEU A 205 -9.38 13.32 -0.57
N GLY A 206 -9.64 13.28 0.74
CA GLY A 206 -8.78 13.84 1.76
C GLY A 206 -7.46 13.10 1.91
N GLN A 207 -6.39 13.86 2.16
CA GLN A 207 -5.03 13.36 2.41
C GLN A 207 -4.30 14.20 3.47
N LEU A 208 -5.01 14.87 4.40
CA LEU A 208 -4.38 15.78 5.39
C LEU A 208 -3.39 15.09 6.34
N HIS A 209 -3.45 13.76 6.42
CA HIS A 209 -2.57 12.93 7.23
C HIS A 209 -1.27 12.51 6.51
N GLY A 210 -1.14 12.82 5.21
CA GLY A 210 0.07 12.55 4.44
C GLY A 210 1.26 13.35 4.96
N ALA A 211 2.44 12.73 4.97
CA ALA A 211 3.69 13.35 5.43
C ALA A 211 4.56 13.86 4.26
N GLU A 212 4.20 13.49 3.03
CA GLU A 212 4.94 13.71 1.79
C GLU A 212 4.84 15.17 1.33
N LEU A 213 3.74 15.85 1.65
CA LEU A 213 3.56 17.27 1.41
C LEU A 213 3.21 18.00 2.72
N PRO A 214 3.51 19.31 2.81
CA PRO A 214 3.04 20.11 3.92
C PRO A 214 1.52 20.05 4.04
N ARG A 215 1.03 19.90 5.27
CA ARG A 215 -0.41 19.87 5.58
C ARG A 215 -1.16 21.10 5.05
N SER A 216 -0.53 22.27 5.12
CA SER A 216 -1.05 23.52 4.55
C SER A 216 -1.25 23.42 3.04
N GLY A 217 -0.37 22.70 2.35
CA GLY A 217 -0.47 22.41 0.92
C GLY A 217 -1.68 21.54 0.58
N PHE A 218 -1.88 20.42 1.29
CA PHE A 218 -3.10 19.60 1.15
C PHE A 218 -4.36 20.42 1.44
N ALA A 219 -4.36 21.21 2.51
CA ALA A 219 -5.50 22.03 2.87
C ALA A 219 -5.80 23.10 1.79
N ARG A 220 -4.76 23.74 1.23
CA ARG A 220 -4.91 24.72 0.16
C ARG A 220 -5.47 24.07 -1.11
N ALA A 221 -4.97 22.90 -1.50
CA ALA A 221 -5.46 22.16 -2.67
C ALA A 221 -6.95 21.80 -2.53
N ALA A 222 -7.33 21.21 -1.40
CA ALA A 222 -8.73 20.86 -1.11
C ALA A 222 -9.63 22.11 -1.06
N THR A 223 -9.19 23.19 -0.40
CA THR A 223 -9.95 24.45 -0.32
C THR A 223 -10.21 25.00 -1.72
N LEU A 224 -9.16 25.14 -2.53
CA LEU A 224 -9.27 25.71 -3.88
C LEU A 224 -10.22 24.87 -4.73
N PHE A 225 -10.04 23.56 -4.72
CA PHE A 225 -10.89 22.66 -5.49
C PHE A 225 -12.36 22.75 -5.06
N CYS A 226 -12.65 22.49 -3.78
CA CYS A 226 -14.03 22.45 -3.28
C CYS A 226 -14.76 23.79 -3.43
N THR A 227 -14.06 24.92 -3.27
CA THR A 227 -14.69 26.25 -3.43
C THR A 227 -14.91 26.62 -4.90
N THR A 228 -14.07 26.17 -5.82
CA THR A 228 -14.18 26.49 -7.25
C THR A 228 -15.19 25.58 -7.97
N THR A 229 -15.21 24.30 -7.65
CA THR A 229 -16.06 23.31 -8.33
C THR A 229 -17.36 23.02 -7.57
N GLY A 230 -17.47 23.55 -6.36
CA GLY A 230 -18.49 23.17 -5.41
C GLY A 230 -18.32 21.74 -4.89
N ALA A 231 -17.23 21.00 -5.13
CA ALA A 231 -17.08 19.60 -4.71
C ALA A 231 -17.28 19.33 -3.21
N MET A 232 -17.64 18.09 -2.87
CA MET A 232 -17.63 17.62 -1.48
C MET A 232 -16.22 17.19 -1.07
N TYR A 233 -15.78 17.54 0.14
CA TYR A 233 -14.55 17.01 0.71
C TYR A 233 -14.84 15.71 1.44
N ARG A 234 -14.12 14.64 1.13
CA ARG A 234 -14.25 13.36 1.82
C ARG A 234 -13.02 13.07 2.67
N PRO A 235 -13.08 13.21 4.00
CA PRO A 235 -11.94 12.96 4.87
C PRO A 235 -11.42 11.53 4.75
N HIS A 236 -10.10 11.36 4.76
CA HIS A 236 -9.52 10.02 4.91
C HIS A 236 -9.82 9.46 6.30
N PRO A 237 -10.05 8.14 6.48
CA PRO A 237 -10.31 7.54 7.80
C PRO A 237 -9.21 7.80 8.84
N SER A 238 -7.99 8.12 8.41
CA SER A 238 -6.87 8.48 9.31
C SER A 238 -6.82 9.96 9.72
N GLU A 239 -7.69 10.82 9.19
CA GLU A 239 -7.79 12.25 9.55
C GLU A 239 -8.56 12.45 10.87
N THR A 240 -8.10 11.79 11.92
CA THR A 240 -8.78 11.79 13.23
C THR A 240 -8.16 12.76 14.24
N ASP A 241 -7.00 13.34 13.92
CA ASP A 241 -6.26 14.23 14.81
C ASP A 241 -6.96 15.59 14.99
N ARG A 242 -6.58 16.33 16.04
CA ARG A 242 -7.21 17.62 16.39
C ARG A 242 -7.06 18.67 15.29
N LEU A 243 -5.93 18.70 14.58
CA LEU A 243 -5.71 19.64 13.48
C LEU A 243 -6.59 19.28 12.27
N SER A 244 -6.86 17.98 12.04
CA SER A 244 -7.81 17.53 11.00
C SER A 244 -9.21 18.01 11.31
N ARG A 245 -9.68 17.76 12.52
CA ARG A 245 -11.01 18.19 12.95
C ARG A 245 -11.18 19.71 12.91
N LEU A 246 -10.16 20.46 13.31
CA LEU A 246 -10.19 21.92 13.24
C LEU A 246 -10.25 22.42 11.79
N GLN A 247 -9.46 21.83 10.89
CA GLN A 247 -9.49 22.16 9.47
C GLN A 247 -10.85 21.83 8.83
N HIS A 248 -11.44 20.69 9.18
CA HIS A 248 -12.78 20.27 8.76
C HIS A 248 -13.86 21.27 9.22
N ALA A 249 -13.84 21.66 10.49
CA ALA A 249 -14.78 22.65 11.02
C ALA A 249 -14.62 24.03 10.37
N LEU A 250 -13.39 24.44 10.05
CA LEU A 250 -13.12 25.67 9.31
C LEU A 250 -13.69 25.62 7.88
N TRP A 251 -13.59 24.47 7.22
CA TRP A 251 -14.16 24.25 5.89
C TRP A 251 -15.68 24.28 5.90
N GLU A 252 -16.34 23.61 6.85
CA GLU A 252 -17.79 23.65 6.99
C GLU A 252 -18.29 25.09 7.21
N ARG A 253 -17.61 25.86 8.08
CA ARG A 253 -17.92 27.30 8.30
C ARG A 253 -17.74 28.17 7.05
N ARG A 254 -16.92 27.74 6.10
CA ARG A 254 -16.68 28.41 4.81
C ARG A 254 -17.53 27.83 3.67
N GLY A 255 -18.52 26.99 3.99
CA GLY A 255 -19.47 26.44 3.03
C GLY A 255 -19.00 25.20 2.27
N VAL A 256 -17.85 24.61 2.62
CA VAL A 256 -17.43 23.33 2.04
C VAL A 256 -18.23 22.20 2.68
N THR A 257 -18.89 21.39 1.87
CA THR A 257 -19.64 20.21 2.32
C THR A 257 -18.68 19.06 2.57
N LEU A 258 -18.78 18.42 3.74
CA LEU A 258 -18.03 17.20 4.05
C LEU A 258 -18.89 15.96 3.79
N ASP A 259 -18.37 15.02 2.98
CA ASP A 259 -18.98 13.70 2.84
C ASP A 259 -18.69 12.85 4.08
N ARG A 260 -19.75 12.58 4.86
CA ARG A 260 -19.74 11.73 6.04
C ARG A 260 -20.62 10.48 5.87
N SER A 261 -21.03 10.17 4.63
CA SER A 261 -21.99 9.11 4.32
C SER A 261 -21.52 7.71 4.73
N GLY A 262 -20.20 7.49 4.79
CA GLY A 262 -19.62 6.17 5.07
C GLY A 262 -19.67 5.20 3.89
N ILE A 263 -20.28 5.58 2.76
CA ILE A 263 -20.37 4.75 1.54
C ILE A 263 -18.97 4.38 1.09
N PRO A 264 -18.58 3.11 0.95
CA PRO A 264 -17.23 2.73 0.51
C PRO A 264 -16.81 3.45 -0.79
N LEU A 265 -15.51 3.80 -0.92
CA LEU A 265 -15.02 4.46 -2.14
C LEU A 265 -15.28 3.63 -3.41
N ALA A 266 -15.24 2.30 -3.28
CA ALA A 266 -15.57 1.34 -4.33
C ALA A 266 -17.04 1.40 -4.79
N GLU A 267 -17.92 2.04 -4.03
CA GLU A 267 -19.36 2.19 -4.35
C GLU A 267 -19.71 3.62 -4.75
N LEU A 268 -18.79 4.57 -4.56
CA LEU A 268 -18.99 5.96 -4.93
C LEU A 268 -19.05 6.09 -6.46
N ASN A 269 -20.13 6.67 -6.98
CA ASN A 269 -20.35 6.93 -8.41
C ASN A 269 -20.42 8.44 -8.67
N ALA A 270 -19.33 9.14 -8.35
CA ALA A 270 -19.19 10.58 -8.55
C ALA A 270 -17.79 10.88 -9.11
N PRO A 271 -17.61 11.98 -9.85
CA PRO A 271 -16.28 12.35 -10.35
C PRO A 271 -15.31 12.55 -9.19
N ILE A 272 -14.10 12.02 -9.29
CA ILE A 272 -13.13 11.99 -8.19
C ILE A 272 -11.96 12.94 -8.43
N ALA A 273 -11.56 13.68 -7.41
CA ALA A 273 -10.31 14.41 -7.43
C ALA A 273 -9.50 14.17 -6.16
N SER A 274 -8.18 14.24 -6.26
CA SER A 274 -7.30 14.19 -5.08
C SER A 274 -5.97 14.85 -5.38
N VAL A 275 -5.03 14.84 -4.43
CA VAL A 275 -3.66 15.28 -4.72
C VAL A 275 -2.87 14.15 -5.37
N PHE A 276 -2.83 12.97 -4.77
CA PHE A 276 -2.16 11.78 -5.32
C PHE A 276 -2.72 10.45 -4.75
N SER A 277 -3.99 10.43 -4.37
CA SER A 277 -4.62 9.23 -3.79
C SER A 277 -4.75 8.09 -4.81
N THR A 278 -4.51 6.85 -4.37
CA THR A 278 -4.81 5.63 -5.14
C THR A 278 -6.28 5.55 -5.58
N GLY A 279 -7.19 6.17 -4.83
CA GLY A 279 -8.61 6.24 -5.18
C GLY A 279 -8.88 6.94 -6.52
N VAL A 280 -7.96 7.76 -7.04
CA VAL A 280 -8.06 8.33 -8.40
C VAL A 280 -7.91 7.22 -9.44
N LEU A 281 -6.93 6.32 -9.27
CA LEU A 281 -6.72 5.19 -10.18
C LEU A 281 -7.81 4.12 -10.05
N GLU A 282 -8.30 3.87 -8.83
CA GLU A 282 -9.43 2.96 -8.61
C GLU A 282 -10.71 3.47 -9.30
N ALA A 283 -10.97 4.77 -9.23
CA ALA A 283 -12.08 5.41 -9.94
C ALA A 283 -11.89 5.31 -11.46
N ALA A 284 -10.70 5.66 -11.98
CA ALA A 284 -10.39 5.55 -13.40
C ALA A 284 -10.52 4.11 -13.92
N ALA A 285 -10.04 3.11 -13.15
CA ALA A 285 -10.19 1.69 -13.48
C ALA A 285 -11.67 1.27 -13.62
N ARG A 286 -12.55 1.87 -12.82
CA ARG A 286 -14.02 1.70 -12.88
C ARG A 286 -14.70 2.58 -13.94
N GLY A 287 -13.94 3.26 -14.80
CA GLY A 287 -14.49 4.20 -15.79
C GLY A 287 -15.16 5.44 -15.19
N ILE A 288 -14.88 5.76 -13.93
CA ILE A 288 -15.36 6.99 -13.28
C ILE A 288 -14.38 8.12 -13.60
N PRO A 289 -14.86 9.30 -14.06
CA PRO A 289 -14.00 10.44 -14.30
C PRO A 289 -13.20 10.83 -13.05
N ALA A 290 -11.87 10.84 -13.18
CA ALA A 290 -10.99 11.08 -12.04
C ALA A 290 -9.77 11.94 -12.42
N TRP A 291 -9.33 12.79 -11.49
CA TRP A 291 -8.21 13.72 -11.72
C TRP A 291 -7.34 13.91 -10.48
N VAL A 292 -6.17 14.49 -10.71
CA VAL A 292 -5.30 15.03 -9.66
C VAL A 292 -5.22 16.55 -9.72
N THR A 293 -4.98 17.19 -8.59
CA THR A 293 -4.75 18.64 -8.55
C THR A 293 -3.92 19.06 -7.35
N TYR A 294 -3.06 20.04 -7.58
CA TYR A 294 -2.31 20.74 -6.55
C TYR A 294 -1.89 22.12 -7.09
N PRO A 295 -2.02 23.23 -6.33
CA PRO A 295 -1.80 24.57 -6.87
C PRO A 295 -0.39 24.86 -7.41
N SER A 296 0.64 24.25 -6.82
CA SER A 296 2.04 24.43 -7.22
C SER A 296 2.79 23.12 -6.92
N PRO A 297 2.63 22.08 -7.76
CA PRO A 297 3.16 20.76 -7.47
C PRO A 297 4.69 20.81 -7.46
N PRO A 298 5.37 20.25 -6.44
CA PRO A 298 6.80 20.03 -6.53
C PRO A 298 7.10 19.03 -7.67
N ALA A 299 8.31 19.09 -8.24
CA ALA A 299 8.69 18.25 -9.38
C ALA A 299 8.42 16.75 -9.16
N TRP A 300 8.60 16.24 -7.94
CA TRP A 300 8.30 14.84 -7.66
C TRP A 300 6.82 14.48 -7.75
N LEU A 301 5.92 15.42 -7.45
CA LEU A 301 4.48 15.18 -7.55
C LEU A 301 4.06 15.16 -9.01
N GLU A 302 4.68 15.98 -9.85
CA GLU A 302 4.46 15.94 -11.30
C GLU A 302 4.95 14.62 -11.90
N GLU A 303 6.16 14.18 -11.54
CA GLU A 303 6.69 12.87 -11.94
C GLU A 303 5.81 11.73 -11.46
N PHE A 304 5.31 11.79 -10.22
CA PHE A 304 4.38 10.79 -9.69
C PHE A 304 3.12 10.71 -10.55
N TRP A 305 2.53 11.84 -10.91
CA TRP A 305 1.34 11.86 -11.76
C TRP A 305 1.62 11.28 -13.13
N GLU A 306 2.75 11.63 -13.75
CA GLU A 306 3.17 11.11 -15.04
C GLU A 306 3.37 9.59 -15.00
N ARG A 307 4.14 9.09 -14.02
CA ARG A 307 4.44 7.66 -13.86
C ARG A 307 3.21 6.80 -13.67
N TYR A 308 2.16 7.33 -13.03
CA TYR A 308 0.88 6.63 -12.86
C TYR A 308 -0.19 7.03 -13.89
N GLY A 309 0.14 7.84 -14.89
CA GLY A 309 -0.79 8.29 -15.94
C GLY A 309 -1.95 9.15 -15.42
N MET A 310 -1.79 9.80 -14.26
CA MET A 310 -2.82 10.64 -13.65
C MET A 310 -2.96 11.97 -14.35
N SER A 311 -4.20 12.30 -14.75
CA SER A 311 -4.49 13.54 -15.48
C SER A 311 -4.89 14.68 -14.54
N ARG A 312 -4.44 15.90 -14.84
CA ARG A 312 -4.71 17.08 -14.00
C ARG A 312 -6.14 17.56 -14.17
N TRP A 313 -6.73 18.09 -13.10
CA TRP A 313 -8.05 18.71 -13.19
C TRP A 313 -8.08 19.81 -14.28
N GLY A 314 -9.14 19.81 -15.08
CA GLY A 314 -9.30 20.72 -16.23
C GLY A 314 -8.79 20.17 -17.56
N THR A 315 -8.25 18.94 -17.57
CA THR A 315 -7.96 18.18 -18.80
C THR A 315 -8.92 16.99 -18.95
N GLU A 316 -8.70 16.16 -19.97
CA GLU A 316 -9.35 14.85 -20.06
C GLU A 316 -9.17 14.04 -18.76
N PRO A 317 -10.17 13.22 -18.38
CA PRO A 317 -10.07 12.35 -17.20
C PRO A 317 -8.89 11.39 -17.27
N THR A 318 -8.41 10.99 -16.08
CA THR A 318 -7.39 9.95 -15.94
C THR A 318 -7.86 8.67 -16.66
N PRO A 319 -7.10 8.15 -17.64
CA PRO A 319 -7.47 6.92 -18.31
C PRO A 319 -7.42 5.73 -17.35
N ALA A 320 -8.20 4.69 -17.64
CA ALA A 320 -8.14 3.45 -16.88
C ALA A 320 -6.72 2.87 -16.91
N PRO A 321 -6.12 2.53 -15.74
CA PRO A 321 -4.82 1.86 -15.71
C PRO A 321 -4.86 0.54 -16.49
N ALA A 322 -3.73 0.18 -17.11
CA ALA A 322 -3.59 -1.11 -17.77
C ALA A 322 -3.89 -2.25 -16.79
N ARG A 323 -4.78 -3.16 -17.20
CA ARG A 323 -5.16 -4.34 -16.40
C ARG A 323 -4.47 -5.57 -17.00
N PRO A 324 -3.59 -6.25 -16.24
CA PRO A 324 -2.96 -7.46 -16.75
C PRO A 324 -3.99 -8.58 -16.96
N ASP A 325 -3.71 -9.44 -17.94
CA ASP A 325 -4.55 -10.60 -18.26
C ASP A 325 -4.62 -11.60 -17.09
N LEU A 326 -3.49 -11.82 -16.43
CA LEU A 326 -3.40 -12.63 -15.22
C LEU A 326 -3.73 -11.78 -13.98
N GLU A 327 -4.60 -12.29 -13.10
CA GLU A 327 -4.88 -11.65 -11.81
C GLU A 327 -3.57 -11.50 -11.02
N PRO A 328 -3.20 -10.29 -10.55
CA PRO A 328 -1.93 -10.04 -9.86
C PRO A 328 -1.65 -10.99 -8.69
N ALA A 329 -2.67 -11.28 -7.88
CA ALA A 329 -2.53 -12.23 -6.77
C ALA A 329 -2.21 -13.65 -7.23
N ARG A 330 -2.73 -14.07 -8.39
CA ARG A 330 -2.39 -15.34 -9.02
C ARG A 330 -0.98 -15.32 -9.58
N ALA A 331 -0.57 -14.24 -10.24
CA ALA A 331 0.80 -14.06 -10.71
C ALA A 331 1.83 -14.19 -9.56
N ILE A 332 1.57 -13.52 -8.43
CA ILE A 332 2.39 -13.64 -7.22
C ILE A 332 2.44 -15.09 -6.73
N ALA A 333 1.31 -15.80 -6.69
CA ALA A 333 1.26 -17.19 -6.27
C ALA A 333 2.05 -18.12 -7.21
N GLU A 334 1.97 -17.92 -8.53
CA GLU A 334 2.72 -18.70 -9.52
C GLU A 334 4.23 -18.49 -9.37
N ILE A 335 4.69 -17.25 -9.13
CA ILE A 335 6.09 -16.95 -8.80
C ILE A 335 6.51 -17.68 -7.53
N VAL A 336 5.68 -17.65 -6.47
CA VAL A 336 5.98 -18.35 -5.21
C VAL A 336 6.11 -19.86 -5.45
N VAL A 337 5.18 -20.47 -6.20
CA VAL A 337 5.21 -21.90 -6.54
C VAL A 337 6.47 -22.27 -7.30
N GLN A 338 6.84 -21.47 -8.31
CA GLN A 338 8.06 -21.68 -9.09
C GLN A 338 9.29 -21.68 -8.18
N GLN A 339 9.41 -20.67 -7.33
CA GLN A 339 10.58 -20.49 -6.46
C GLN A 339 10.70 -21.57 -5.38
N VAL A 340 9.59 -22.05 -4.81
CA VAL A 340 9.64 -23.14 -3.81
C VAL A 340 9.89 -24.52 -4.42
N ARG A 341 9.75 -24.67 -5.75
CA ARG A 341 9.98 -25.93 -6.50
C ARG A 341 11.33 -26.00 -7.20
N GLU A 342 11.84 -24.90 -7.76
CA GLU A 342 13.13 -24.86 -8.48
C GLU A 342 14.37 -25.14 -7.62
N VAL A 343 14.23 -25.08 -6.29
CA VAL A 343 15.31 -25.35 -5.32
C VAL A 343 15.19 -26.76 -4.71
N SER A 344 14.40 -27.67 -5.32
CA SER A 344 14.32 -29.09 -4.98
C SER A 344 15.07 -29.92 -6.01
#